data_AF-A0A937Z1D9-F1
#
_entry.id   AF-A0A937Z1D9-F1
#
_cell.length_a   1.000
_cell.length_b   1.000
_cell.length_c   1.000
_cell.angle_alpha   90.00
_cell.angle_beta   90.00
_cell.angle_gamma   90.00
#
_symmetry.space_group_name_H-M   'P 1'
#
loop_
_entity.id
_entity.type
_entity.pdbx_description
1 polymer ?
#
loop_
_entity_poly.entity_id
_entity_poly.type
_entity_poly.pdbx_seq_one_letter_code
_entity_poly.pdbx_strand_id
1 'polypeptide(L)'
;MEDTKIVLSESELPQRWYNINPDLPAPLPPPLHPGTGQPLGPADLAPLFPMELIKQEMSMEPWIGIPDEVRDVLRLWRPSPLY
;
A
#
# COMPACT_ATOMS: atom_id res chain seq x y z
N MET A 1 15.95 -30.00 17.37
CA MET A 1 16.39 -28.67 16.90
C MET A 1 15.14 -28.00 16.37
N GLU A 2 14.75 -26.87 16.94
CA GLU A 2 13.68 -26.05 16.36
C GLU A 2 14.19 -25.46 15.06
N ASP A 3 13.44 -25.62 13.97
CA ASP A 3 13.72 -24.94 12.72
C ASP A 3 13.58 -23.44 12.95
N THR A 4 14.66 -22.68 12.78
CA THR A 4 14.64 -21.21 12.91
C THR A 4 14.08 -20.53 11.66
N LYS A 5 14.03 -21.25 10.53
CA LYS A 5 13.57 -20.73 9.24
C LYS A 5 12.10 -21.08 8.99
N ILE A 6 11.28 -20.06 8.76
CA ILE A 6 9.88 -20.18 8.36
C ILE A 6 9.73 -19.71 6.91
N VAL A 7 9.18 -20.57 6.06
CA VAL A 7 8.88 -20.27 4.65
C VAL A 7 7.38 -20.41 4.44
N LEU A 8 6.75 -19.36 3.92
CA LEU A 8 5.35 -19.41 3.47
C LEU A 8 5.30 -19.84 2.01
N SER A 9 4.28 -20.61 1.65
CA SER A 9 4.00 -20.99 0.27
C SER A 9 3.48 -19.80 -0.55
N GLU A 10 3.57 -19.88 -1.88
CA GLU A 10 3.01 -18.85 -2.78
C GLU A 10 1.48 -18.72 -2.64
N SER A 11 0.79 -19.79 -2.23
CA SER A 11 -0.65 -19.75 -1.92
C SER A 11 -0.99 -18.91 -0.68
N GLU A 12 -0.02 -18.70 0.22
CA GLU A 12 -0.17 -17.89 1.42
C GLU A 12 0.20 -16.41 1.18
N LEU A 13 0.56 -16.05 -0.06
CA LEU A 13 0.85 -14.66 -0.41
C LEU A 13 -0.39 -13.78 -0.18
N PRO A 14 -0.28 -12.67 0.57
CA PRO A 14 -1.42 -11.82 0.90
C PRO A 14 -2.23 -11.38 -0.33
N GLN A 15 -3.54 -11.23 -0.15
CA GLN A 15 -4.44 -10.80 -1.24
C GLN A 15 -4.74 -9.29 -1.20
N ARG A 16 -4.40 -8.62 -0.10
CA ARG A 16 -4.73 -7.23 0.18
C ARG A 16 -3.56 -6.54 0.85
N TRP A 17 -3.33 -5.29 0.52
CA TRP A 17 -2.52 -4.38 1.33
C TRP A 17 -3.32 -3.91 2.53
N TYR A 18 -2.65 -3.71 3.66
CA TYR A 18 -3.22 -3.10 4.85
C TYR A 18 -2.87 -1.61 4.87
N ASN A 19 -3.89 -0.79 5.08
CA ASN A 19 -3.77 0.65 5.23
C ASN A 19 -3.96 1.02 6.70
N ILE A 20 -2.93 1.63 7.30
CA ILE A 20 -2.94 2.01 8.71
C ILE A 20 -3.71 3.30 8.99
N ASN A 21 -3.94 4.15 7.99
CA ASN A 21 -4.59 5.45 8.15
C ASN A 21 -5.91 5.44 8.96
N PRO A 22 -6.86 4.51 8.73
CA PRO A 22 -8.08 4.46 9.54
C PRO A 22 -7.87 4.12 11.02
N ASP A 23 -6.76 3.50 11.38
CA ASP A 23 -6.46 3.05 12.73
C ASP A 23 -5.55 4.04 13.49
N LEU A 24 -5.15 5.15 12.87
CA LEU A 24 -4.37 6.19 13.53
C LEU A 24 -5.21 6.94 14.57
N PRO A 25 -4.61 7.38 15.69
CA PRO A 25 -5.32 8.08 16.76
C PRO A 25 -5.88 9.44 16.32
N ALA A 26 -5.32 10.01 15.25
CA ALA A 26 -5.82 11.21 14.59
C ALA A 26 -5.41 11.18 13.10
N PRO A 27 -6.14 11.88 12.22
CA PRO A 27 -5.80 11.97 10.80
C PRO A 27 -4.41 12.59 10.59
N LEU A 28 -3.66 12.07 9.62
CA LEU A 28 -2.42 12.71 9.17
C LEU A 28 -2.75 14.08 8.56
N PRO A 29 -1.90 15.10 8.79
CA PRO A 29 -2.06 16.37 8.10
C PRO A 29 -1.89 16.16 6.59
N PRO A 30 -2.73 16.79 5.75
CA PRO A 30 -2.62 16.63 4.32
C PRO A 30 -1.30 17.23 3.81
N PRO A 31 -0.69 16.66 2.77
CA PRO A 31 0.47 17.27 2.15
C PRO A 31 0.07 18.59 1.49
N LEU A 32 0.97 19.57 1.52
CA LEU A 32 0.68 20.93 1.02
C LEU A 32 1.27 21.14 -0.38
N HIS A 33 0.54 21.88 -1.21
CA HIS A 33 1.02 22.27 -2.53
C HIS A 33 2.16 23.29 -2.39
N PRO A 34 3.34 23.06 -2.98
CA PRO A 34 4.54 23.84 -2.71
C PRO A 34 4.41 25.31 -3.16
N GLY A 35 3.57 25.60 -4.16
CA GLY A 35 3.35 26.97 -4.64
C GLY A 35 2.29 27.77 -3.88
N THR A 36 1.27 27.12 -3.31
CA THR A 36 0.10 27.80 -2.69
C THR A 36 0.07 27.66 -1.17
N GLY A 37 0.79 26.67 -0.63
CA GLY A 37 0.74 26.30 0.79
C GLY A 37 -0.60 25.70 1.22
N GLN A 38 -1.52 25.44 0.30
CA GLN A 38 -2.82 24.84 0.60
C GLN A 38 -2.74 23.31 0.52
N PRO A 39 -3.62 22.57 1.21
CA PRO A 39 -3.72 21.11 1.08
C PRO A 39 -3.85 20.66 -0.38
N LEU A 40 -3.09 19.64 -0.77
CA LEU A 40 -3.16 19.03 -2.10
C LEU A 40 -4.50 18.32 -2.32
N GLY A 41 -5.08 18.51 -3.50
CA GLY A 41 -6.17 17.71 -4.01
C GLY A 41 -5.73 16.66 -5.03
N PRO A 42 -6.64 15.75 -5.43
CA PRO A 42 -6.33 14.75 -6.46
C PRO A 42 -5.92 15.36 -7.79
N ALA A 43 -6.46 16.53 -8.14
CA ALA A 43 -6.14 17.24 -9.38
C ALA A 43 -4.68 17.72 -9.44
N ASP A 44 -4.09 18.04 -8.28
CA ASP A 44 -2.69 18.45 -8.19
C ASP A 44 -1.73 17.26 -8.37
N LEU A 45 -2.19 16.04 -8.07
CA LEU A 45 -1.42 14.81 -8.18
C LEU A 45 -1.57 14.13 -9.55
N ALA A 46 -2.69 14.36 -10.25
CA ALA A 46 -3.01 13.74 -11.53
C ALA A 46 -1.93 13.88 -12.63
N PRO A 47 -1.16 14.99 -12.71
CA PRO A 47 -0.06 15.10 -13.67
C PRO A 47 1.16 14.22 -13.34
N LEU A 48 1.28 13.76 -12.09
CA LEU A 48 2.46 13.06 -11.57
C LEU A 48 2.23 11.56 -11.41
N PHE A 49 1.02 11.16 -11.07
CA PHE A 49 0.70 9.79 -10.69
C PHE A 49 -0.51 9.23 -11.44
N PRO A 50 -0.53 7.92 -11.74
CA PRO A 50 -1.74 7.23 -12.19
C PRO A 50 -2.88 7.39 -11.18
N MET A 51 -4.11 7.48 -11.70
CA MET A 51 -5.32 7.68 -10.89
C MET A 51 -5.50 6.63 -9.79
N GLU A 52 -5.12 5.37 -10.04
CA GLU A 52 -5.24 4.31 -9.01
C GLU A 52 -4.29 4.53 -7.82
N LEU A 53 -3.08 5.08 -8.03
CA LEU A 53 -2.20 5.42 -6.92
C LEU A 53 -2.77 6.60 -6.11
N ILE A 54 -3.35 7.59 -6.79
CA ILE A 54 -3.98 8.74 -6.14
C ILE A 54 -5.17 8.29 -5.28
N LYS A 55 -6.01 7.38 -5.79
CA LYS A 55 -7.13 6.81 -5.02
C LYS A 55 -6.66 6.09 -3.76
N GLN A 56 -5.56 5.33 -3.85
CA GLN A 56 -5.00 4.63 -2.69
C GLN A 56 -4.44 5.61 -1.65
N GLU A 57 -3.71 6.64 -2.08
CA GLU A 57 -3.19 7.69 -1.19
C GLU A 57 -4.28 8.40 -0.40
N MET A 58 -5.44 8.60 -1.03
CA MET A 58 -6.60 9.26 -0.41
C MET A 58 -7.56 8.30 0.29
N SER A 59 -7.26 7.00 0.31
CA SER A 59 -8.16 5.98 0.85
C SER A 59 -8.12 5.91 2.37
N MET A 60 -9.30 5.76 2.98
CA MET A 60 -9.49 5.39 4.39
C MET A 60 -9.99 3.95 4.56
N GLU A 61 -9.97 3.15 3.49
CA GLU A 61 -10.28 1.72 3.59
C GLU A 61 -9.09 0.98 4.25
N PRO A 62 -9.32 0.13 5.26
CA PRO A 62 -8.24 -0.59 5.95
C PRO A 62 -7.60 -1.69 5.09
N TRP A 63 -8.31 -2.18 4.07
CA TRP A 63 -7.83 -3.27 3.21
C TRP A 63 -8.03 -2.91 1.74
N ILE A 64 -6.93 -2.87 0.98
CA ILE A 64 -6.94 -2.56 -0.45
C ILE A 64 -6.55 -3.82 -1.22
N GLY A 65 -7.38 -4.26 -2.15
CA GLY A 65 -7.08 -5.44 -2.98
C GLY A 65 -5.79 -5.27 -3.77
N ILE A 66 -4.92 -6.27 -3.75
CA ILE A 66 -3.73 -6.29 -4.63
C ILE A 66 -4.20 -6.83 -5.99
N PRO A 67 -4.03 -6.07 -7.09
CA PRO A 67 -4.37 -6.56 -8.43
C PRO A 67 -3.67 -7.89 -8.74
N ASP A 68 -4.35 -8.79 -9.47
CA ASP A 68 -3.83 -10.13 -9.74
C ASP A 68 -2.51 -10.08 -10.50
N GLU A 69 -2.36 -9.16 -11.46
CA GLU A 69 -1.12 -8.98 -12.22
C GLU A 69 0.05 -8.54 -11.32
N VAL A 70 -0.23 -7.73 -10.29
CA VAL A 70 0.77 -7.32 -9.31
C VAL A 70 1.16 -8.50 -8.42
N ARG A 71 0.19 -9.32 -7.99
CA ARG A 71 0.46 -10.53 -7.19
C ARG A 71 1.27 -11.55 -7.99
N ASP A 72 0.96 -11.74 -9.27
CA ASP A 72 1.69 -12.64 -10.16
C ASP A 72 3.17 -12.24 -10.28
N VAL A 73 3.45 -10.94 -10.41
CA VAL A 73 4.83 -10.42 -10.40
C VAL A 73 5.50 -10.66 -9.04
N LEU A 74 4.81 -10.40 -7.93
CA LEU A 74 5.37 -10.59 -6.59
C LEU A 74 5.75 -12.04 -6.29
N ARG A 75 5.02 -13.03 -6.84
CA ARG A 75 5.32 -14.47 -6.65
C ARG A 75 6.73 -14.86 -7.07
N LEU A 76 7.36 -14.09 -7.97
CA LEU A 76 8.74 -14.36 -8.41
C LEU A 76 9.77 -14.32 -7.28
N TRP A 77 9.50 -13.59 -6.18
CA TRP A 77 10.43 -13.43 -5.05
C TRP A 77 9.75 -13.27 -3.68
N ARG A 78 8.43 -13.45 -3.60
CA ARG A 78 7.63 -13.44 -2.35
C ARG A 78 6.86 -14.75 -2.23
N PRO A 79 6.54 -15.19 -0.99
CA PRO A 79 6.90 -14.56 0.29
C PRO A 79 8.39 -14.67 0.64
N SER A 80 8.94 -13.66 1.32
CA SER A 80 10.31 -13.75 1.84
C SER A 80 10.35 -14.65 3.08
N PRO A 81 11.37 -15.51 3.25
CA PRO A 81 11.52 -16.33 4.45
C PRO A 81 11.76 -15.47 5.70
N LEU A 82 11.29 -15.96 6.84
CA LEU A 82 11.65 -15.46 8.17
C LEU A 82 12.68 -16.41 8.80
N TYR A 83 13.66 -15.88 9.54
CA TYR A 83 14.74 -16.61 10.19
C TYR A 83 14.82 -16.31 11.68
#